data_AF-A0A329XC68-F1
#
_entry.id   AF-A0A329XC68-F1
#
_cell.length_a   1.000
_cell.length_b   1.000
_cell.length_c   1.000
_cell.angle_alpha   90.00
_cell.angle_beta   90.00
_cell.angle_gamma   90.00
#
_symmetry.space_group_name_H-M   'P 1'
#
loop_
_entity.id
_entity.type
_entity.pdbx_description
1 polymer ?
#
loop_
_entity_poly.entity_id
_entity_poly.type
_entity_poly.pdbx_seq_one_letter_code
_entity_poly.pdbx_strand_id
1 'polypeptide(L)'
;MTNSILADIYGRGWKFPPQFSLETGVAMAEGAENVRQSMKILFLTEPGERIMREDYGCGLNDYMFENISDELLSEIQTRIEERVLRYEPRAEITDIQVTQKTGSPNTLHIQVTYALRGSEISQQLEGILEVNEGRAKVSL
;
A
#
# COMPACT_ATOMS: atom_id res chain seq x y z
N MET A 1 -1.55 -2.80 -23.69
CA MET A 1 -1.09 -4.19 -23.46
C MET A 1 -2.29 -5.04 -23.05
N THR A 2 -2.41 -6.26 -23.56
CA THR A 2 -3.48 -7.19 -23.14
C THR A 2 -3.25 -7.65 -21.69
N ASN A 3 -4.32 -7.76 -20.90
CA ASN A 3 -4.26 -8.10 -19.48
C ASN A 3 -3.48 -9.42 -19.21
N SER A 4 -3.52 -10.36 -20.16
CA SER A 4 -2.77 -11.62 -20.11
C SER A 4 -1.25 -11.43 -20.02
N ILE A 5 -0.66 -10.46 -20.73
CA ILE A 5 0.80 -10.24 -20.70
C ILE A 5 1.22 -9.73 -19.31
N LEU A 6 0.42 -8.83 -18.72
CA LEU A 6 0.68 -8.34 -17.37
C LEU A 6 0.54 -9.46 -16.33
N ALA A 7 -0.43 -10.37 -16.51
CA ALA A 7 -0.59 -11.53 -15.65
C ALA A 7 0.61 -12.49 -15.70
N ASP A 8 1.25 -12.64 -16.86
CA ASP A 8 2.46 -13.46 -17.01
C ASP A 8 3.68 -12.83 -16.33
N ILE A 9 3.80 -11.51 -16.36
CA ILE A 9 4.95 -10.77 -15.79
C ILE A 9 4.80 -10.58 -14.26
N TYR A 10 3.64 -10.10 -13.80
CA TYR A 10 3.41 -9.74 -12.39
C TYR A 10 2.64 -10.82 -11.60
N GLY A 11 2.31 -11.93 -12.26
CA GLY A 11 1.71 -13.11 -11.66
C GLY A 11 0.22 -12.97 -11.34
N ARG A 12 -0.29 -14.03 -10.72
CA ARG A 12 -1.67 -14.15 -10.25
C ARG A 12 -1.67 -14.55 -8.78
N GLY A 13 -2.47 -13.85 -7.97
CA GLY A 13 -2.59 -14.05 -6.54
C GLY A 13 -4.05 -14.10 -6.11
N TRP A 14 -4.30 -14.52 -4.88
CA TRP A 14 -5.64 -14.43 -4.32
C TRP A 14 -6.04 -12.96 -4.18
N LYS A 15 -7.28 -12.66 -4.52
CA LYS A 15 -7.82 -11.32 -4.35
C LYS A 15 -7.89 -10.95 -2.86
N PHE A 16 -7.61 -9.69 -2.54
CA PHE A 16 -7.85 -9.10 -1.23
C PHE A 16 -8.95 -8.03 -1.32
N PRO A 17 -10.04 -8.11 -0.54
CA PRO A 17 -10.37 -9.21 0.40
C PRO A 17 -10.63 -10.55 -0.31
N PRO A 18 -10.33 -11.71 0.34
CA PRO A 18 -10.62 -13.03 -0.23
C PRO A 18 -12.11 -13.22 -0.53
N GLN A 19 -12.41 -13.64 -1.75
CA GLN A 19 -13.77 -13.87 -2.23
C GLN A 19 -13.86 -15.26 -2.86
N PHE A 20 -14.95 -15.97 -2.58
CA PHE A 20 -15.20 -17.31 -3.09
C PHE A 20 -16.56 -17.36 -3.78
N SER A 21 -16.63 -18.02 -4.94
CA SER A 21 -17.85 -18.30 -5.66
C SER A 21 -17.91 -19.79 -6.04
N LEU A 22 -19.11 -20.32 -6.26
CA LEU A 22 -19.29 -21.70 -6.70
C LEU A 22 -18.85 -21.92 -8.16
N GLU A 23 -18.87 -20.86 -8.98
CA GLU A 23 -18.60 -20.94 -10.42
C GLU A 23 -17.09 -20.84 -10.72
N THR A 24 -16.41 -19.93 -10.04
CA THR A 24 -15.00 -19.59 -10.32
C THR A 24 -14.03 -20.01 -9.22
N GLY A 25 -14.54 -20.53 -8.10
CA GLY A 25 -13.74 -20.84 -6.92
C GLY A 25 -13.25 -19.57 -6.25
N VAL A 26 -11.94 -19.45 -6.03
CA VAL A 26 -11.34 -18.25 -5.43
C VAL A 26 -11.17 -17.14 -6.45
N ALA A 27 -11.58 -15.93 -6.10
CA ALA A 27 -11.34 -14.76 -6.93
C ALA A 27 -9.83 -14.45 -6.96
N MET A 28 -9.28 -14.29 -8.17
CA MET A 28 -7.88 -13.99 -8.39
C MET A 28 -7.67 -12.53 -8.75
N ALA A 29 -6.56 -11.95 -8.28
CA ALA A 29 -6.01 -10.69 -8.76
C ALA A 29 -4.84 -11.01 -9.71
N GLU A 30 -4.79 -10.33 -10.85
CA GLU A 30 -3.83 -10.64 -11.91
C GLU A 30 -3.09 -9.38 -12.36
N GLY A 31 -1.82 -9.55 -12.74
CA GLY A 31 -1.03 -8.50 -13.37
C GLY A 31 -0.87 -7.26 -12.48
N ALA A 32 -1.20 -6.10 -13.04
CA ALA A 32 -1.15 -4.82 -12.34
C ALA A 32 -2.00 -4.81 -11.05
N GLU A 33 -3.16 -5.46 -11.06
CA GLU A 33 -4.04 -5.51 -9.89
C GLU A 33 -3.46 -6.36 -8.76
N ASN A 34 -2.69 -7.40 -9.09
CA ASN A 34 -1.97 -8.21 -8.11
C ASN A 34 -0.93 -7.36 -7.35
N VAL A 35 -0.19 -6.50 -8.06
CA VAL A 35 0.79 -5.58 -7.45
C VAL A 35 0.07 -4.56 -6.56
N ARG A 36 -1.00 -3.93 -7.06
CA ARG A 36 -1.79 -2.97 -6.30
C ARG A 36 -2.34 -3.55 -4.99
N GLN A 37 -2.83 -4.79 -5.03
CA GLN A 37 -3.35 -5.46 -3.82
C GLN A 37 -2.23 -5.88 -2.87
N SER A 38 -1.07 -6.28 -3.38
CA SER A 38 0.10 -6.57 -2.54
C SER A 38 0.57 -5.32 -1.77
N MET A 39 0.63 -4.16 -2.45
CA MET A 39 0.90 -2.86 -1.81
C MET A 39 -0.12 -2.53 -0.71
N LYS A 40 -1.42 -2.75 -0.97
CA LYS A 40 -2.47 -2.56 0.05
C LYS A 40 -2.28 -3.47 1.26
N ILE A 41 -1.98 -4.75 1.04
CA ILE A 41 -1.74 -5.69 2.14
C ILE A 41 -0.53 -5.21 2.96
N LEU A 42 0.56 -4.78 2.31
CA LEU A 42 1.72 -4.23 3.00
C LEU A 42 1.36 -3.03 3.90
N PHE A 43 0.59 -2.06 3.38
CA PHE A 43 0.19 -0.87 4.13
C PHE A 43 -0.84 -1.11 5.23
N LEU A 44 -1.66 -2.16 5.10
CA LEU A 44 -2.65 -2.53 6.11
C LEU A 44 -2.11 -3.50 7.17
N THR A 45 -0.90 -4.04 6.99
CA THR A 45 -0.29 -5.00 7.92
C THR A 45 0.73 -4.29 8.79
N GLU A 46 0.71 -4.58 10.08
CA GLU A 46 1.71 -4.10 11.03
C GLU A 46 2.82 -5.14 11.24
N PRO A 47 4.08 -4.69 11.42
CA PRO A 47 5.16 -5.58 11.84
C PRO A 47 4.78 -6.37 13.10
N GLY A 48 5.07 -7.67 13.09
CA GLY A 48 4.72 -8.61 14.16
C GLY A 48 3.40 -9.36 13.95
N GLU A 49 2.51 -8.92 13.05
CA GLU A 49 1.23 -9.61 12.82
C GLU A 49 1.40 -10.94 12.07
N ARG A 50 2.44 -11.08 11.26
CA ARG A 50 2.66 -12.28 10.43
C ARG A 50 3.59 -13.28 11.12
N ILE A 51 3.05 -14.47 11.39
CA ILE A 51 3.78 -15.63 11.92
C ILE A 51 5.01 -15.92 11.03
N MET A 52 6.19 -16.05 11.66
CA MET A 52 7.49 -16.29 11.01
C MET A 52 7.92 -15.22 9.99
N ARG A 53 7.27 -14.04 10.00
CA ARG A 53 7.60 -12.87 9.16
C ARG A 53 7.36 -11.58 9.95
N GLU A 54 8.01 -11.47 11.10
CA GLU A 54 7.81 -10.38 12.06
C GLU A 54 8.12 -9.01 11.45
N ASP A 55 9.08 -8.90 10.54
CA ASP A 55 9.44 -7.62 9.92
C ASP A 55 8.45 -7.13 8.84
N TYR A 56 7.51 -7.96 8.39
CA TYR A 56 6.60 -7.61 7.30
C TYR A 56 5.49 -6.68 7.78
N GLY A 57 5.26 -5.59 7.02
CA GLY A 57 4.27 -4.56 7.34
C GLY A 57 4.87 -3.17 7.15
N CYS A 58 4.02 -2.17 7.00
CA CYS A 58 4.48 -0.78 6.83
C CYS A 58 4.81 -0.13 8.19
N GLY A 59 4.08 -0.50 9.25
CA GLY A 59 4.30 0.06 10.58
C GLY A 59 3.87 1.52 10.65
N LEU A 60 2.72 1.86 10.06
CA LEU A 60 2.23 3.25 10.07
C LEU A 60 1.61 3.61 11.42
N ASN A 61 1.26 2.61 12.22
CA ASN A 61 0.71 2.84 13.55
C ASN A 61 1.75 3.41 14.53
N ASP A 62 3.05 3.27 14.24
CA ASP A 62 4.14 3.88 15.01
C ASP A 62 3.99 5.41 15.11
N TYR A 63 3.35 6.05 14.13
CA TYR A 63 3.18 7.50 14.03
C TYR A 63 1.87 8.02 14.63
N MET A 64 1.08 7.13 15.24
CA MET A 64 -0.18 7.52 15.86
C MET A 64 0.08 8.34 17.13
N PHE A 65 -0.76 9.35 17.37
CA PHE A 65 -0.66 10.32 18.46
C PHE A 65 0.57 11.24 18.42
N GLU A 66 1.38 11.17 17.37
CA GLU A 66 2.48 12.12 17.16
C GLU A 66 1.96 13.50 16.72
N ASN A 67 2.74 14.54 17.00
CA ASN A 67 2.42 15.87 16.51
C ASN A 67 2.73 15.98 15.01
N ILE A 68 1.79 16.51 14.23
CA ILE A 68 2.02 16.73 12.80
C ILE A 68 3.02 17.86 12.62
N SER A 69 4.22 17.50 12.16
CA SER A 69 5.30 18.41 11.78
C SER A 69 5.92 17.96 10.45
N ASP A 70 6.70 18.83 9.81
CA ASP A 70 7.37 18.50 8.55
C ASP A 70 8.34 17.32 8.70
N GLU A 71 8.91 17.14 9.90
CA GLU A 71 9.74 15.99 10.25
C GLU A 71 8.91 14.69 10.21
N LEU A 72 7.74 14.65 10.86
CA LEU A 72 6.84 13.49 10.84
C LEU A 72 6.44 13.11 9.41
N LEU A 73 6.08 14.10 8.59
CA LEU A 73 5.72 13.87 7.19
C LEU A 73 6.88 13.25 6.40
N SER A 74 8.10 13.72 6.63
CA SER A 74 9.32 13.20 6.00
C SER A 74 9.66 11.79 6.47
N GLU A 75 9.46 11.50 7.75
CA GLU A 75 9.65 10.15 8.32
C GLU A 75 8.67 9.15 7.73
N ILE A 76 7.39 9.51 7.60
CA ILE A 76 6.36 8.67 6.97
C ILE A 76 6.72 8.37 5.50
N GLN A 77 7.17 9.38 4.75
CA GLN A 77 7.61 9.20 3.36
C GLN A 77 8.76 8.20 3.26
N THR A 78 9.80 8.40 4.08
CA THR A 78 10.97 7.51 4.14
C THR A 78 10.56 6.08 4.52
N ARG A 79 9.70 5.93 5.52
CA ARG A 79 9.19 4.62 5.94
C ARG A 79 8.46 3.91 4.82
N ILE A 80 7.56 4.59 4.11
CA ILE A 80 6.82 4.00 2.99
C ILE A 80 7.80 3.55 1.90
N GLU A 81 8.76 4.40 1.54
CA GLU A 81 9.76 4.10 0.52
C GLU A 81 10.58 2.85 0.86
N GLU A 82 11.13 2.78 2.07
CA GLU A 82 11.92 1.64 2.54
C GLU A 82 11.13 0.33 2.54
N ARG A 83 9.87 0.38 2.99
CA ARG A 83 9.01 -0.81 3.13
C ARG A 83 8.60 -1.33 1.77
N VAL A 84 8.26 -0.45 0.83
CA VAL A 84 7.90 -0.84 -0.55
C VAL A 84 9.14 -1.39 -1.26
N LEU A 85 10.30 -0.74 -1.14
CA LEU A 85 11.54 -1.23 -1.72
C LEU A 85 11.89 -2.64 -1.23
N ARG A 86 11.66 -2.93 0.05
CA ARG A 86 11.95 -4.24 0.65
C ARG A 86 10.94 -5.32 0.29
N TYR A 87 9.65 -5.01 0.30
CA TYR A 87 8.59 -6.01 0.26
C TYR A 87 7.80 -6.07 -1.05
N GLU A 88 7.89 -5.05 -1.91
CA GLU A 88 7.19 -5.01 -3.20
C GLU A 88 8.10 -4.53 -4.35
N PRO A 89 9.09 -5.35 -4.76
CA PRO A 89 10.09 -4.96 -5.77
C PRO A 89 9.52 -4.82 -7.19
N ARG A 90 8.23 -5.14 -7.41
CA ARG A 90 7.53 -4.96 -8.69
C ARG A 90 6.97 -3.54 -8.85
N ALA A 91 6.81 -2.80 -7.74
CA ALA A 91 6.40 -1.40 -7.76
C ALA A 91 7.62 -0.49 -7.58
N GLU A 92 7.82 0.43 -8.50
CA GLU A 92 8.87 1.45 -8.43
C GLU A 92 8.22 2.78 -8.09
N ILE A 93 8.45 3.27 -6.86
CA ILE A 93 7.86 4.53 -6.40
C ILE A 93 8.42 5.68 -7.22
N THR A 94 7.52 6.51 -7.73
CA THR A 94 7.86 7.73 -8.47
C THR A 94 7.60 8.99 -7.66
N ASP A 95 6.62 8.96 -6.76
CA ASP A 95 6.24 10.10 -5.91
C ASP A 95 5.49 9.64 -4.65
N ILE A 96 5.75 10.28 -3.52
CA ILE A 96 5.00 10.08 -2.26
C ILE A 96 4.58 11.45 -1.74
N GLN A 97 3.28 11.68 -1.60
CA GLN A 97 2.75 12.90 -1.03
C GLN A 97 2.06 12.59 0.29
N VAL A 98 2.54 13.20 1.36
CA VAL A 98 1.89 13.14 2.68
C VAL A 98 1.46 14.56 3.02
N THR A 99 0.14 14.77 3.09
CA THR A 99 -0.44 16.10 3.29
C THR A 99 -1.48 16.09 4.40
N GLN A 100 -1.54 17.15 5.19
CA GLN A 100 -2.60 17.32 6.16
C GLN A 100 -3.91 17.70 5.45
N LYS A 101 -5.01 17.02 5.77
CA LYS A 101 -6.29 17.25 5.11
C LYS A 101 -6.93 18.57 5.55
N THR A 102 -7.28 19.42 4.58
CA THR A 102 -8.02 20.66 4.82
C THR A 102 -9.38 20.36 5.48
N GLY A 103 -9.61 20.90 6.68
CA GLY A 103 -10.83 20.67 7.46
C GLY A 103 -10.79 19.47 8.42
N SER A 104 -9.69 18.71 8.46
CA SER A 104 -9.46 17.64 9.43
C SER A 104 -7.99 17.66 9.86
N PRO A 105 -7.61 18.53 10.81
CA PRO A 105 -6.20 18.77 11.13
C PRO A 105 -5.48 17.53 11.67
N ASN A 106 -6.20 16.53 12.16
CA ASN A 106 -5.59 15.31 12.70
C ASN A 106 -5.53 14.16 11.69
N THR A 107 -5.70 14.48 10.40
CA THR A 107 -5.81 13.50 9.33
C THR A 107 -4.76 13.77 8.28
N LEU A 108 -3.90 12.78 8.04
CA LEU A 108 -2.93 12.79 6.95
C LEU A 108 -3.49 12.01 5.76
N HIS A 109 -3.42 12.64 4.59
CA HIS A 109 -3.66 12.01 3.31
C HIS A 109 -2.32 11.59 2.71
N ILE A 110 -2.20 10.30 2.44
CA ILE A 110 -1.00 9.67 1.87
C ILE A 110 -1.36 9.23 0.46
N GLN A 111 -0.61 9.72 -0.52
CA GLN A 111 -0.70 9.31 -1.91
C GLN A 111 0.63 8.75 -2.35
N VAL A 112 0.64 7.51 -2.81
CA VAL A 112 1.81 6.82 -3.35
C VAL A 112 1.60 6.59 -4.83
N THR A 113 2.43 7.22 -5.65
CA THR A 113 2.47 7.03 -7.10
C THR A 113 3.65 6.13 -7.43
N TYR A 114 3.40 5.08 -8.22
CA TYR A 114 4.42 4.12 -8.61
C TYR A 114 4.24 3.65 -10.05
N ALA A 115 5.35 3.33 -10.71
CA ALA A 115 5.35 2.62 -11.98
C ALA A 115 5.49 1.11 -11.72
N LEU A 116 4.88 0.30 -12.59
CA LEU A 116 5.17 -1.12 -12.61
C LEU A 116 6.55 -1.33 -13.23
N ARG A 117 7.45 -1.99 -12.49
CA ARG A 117 8.84 -2.19 -12.91
C ARG A 117 8.91 -2.87 -14.28
N GLY A 118 9.59 -2.21 -15.22
CA GLY A 118 9.72 -2.70 -16.61
C GLY A 118 8.55 -2.32 -17.52
N SER A 119 7.72 -1.37 -17.12
CA SER A 119 6.56 -0.88 -17.87
C SER A 119 6.33 0.61 -17.67
N GLU A 120 5.76 1.29 -18.66
CA GLU A 120 5.31 2.70 -18.58
C GLU A 120 3.94 2.85 -17.88
N ILE A 121 3.50 1.84 -17.12
CA ILE A 121 2.19 1.86 -16.47
C ILE A 121 2.39 2.46 -15.09
N SER A 122 1.87 3.67 -14.91
CA SER A 122 1.80 4.35 -13.61
C SER A 122 0.47 4.05 -12.92
N GLN A 123 0.54 3.84 -11.61
CA GLN A 123 -0.61 3.62 -10.73
C GLN A 123 -0.48 4.49 -9.48
N GLN A 124 -1.61 4.73 -8.85
CA GLN A 124 -1.72 5.54 -7.64
C GLN A 124 -2.48 4.76 -6.58
N LEU A 125 -2.00 4.85 -5.34
CA LEU A 125 -2.66 4.32 -4.16
C LEU A 125 -2.81 5.42 -3.12
N GLU A 126 -4.02 5.56 -2.58
CA GLU A 126 -4.37 6.58 -1.60
C GLU A 126 -4.76 5.95 -0.26
N GLY A 127 -4.33 6.60 0.81
CA GLY A 127 -4.64 6.21 2.17
C GLY A 127 -4.83 7.42 3.08
N ILE A 128 -5.50 7.17 4.19
CA ILE A 128 -5.80 8.13 5.23
C ILE A 128 -5.25 7.57 6.54
N LEU A 129 -4.45 8.38 7.24
CA LEU A 129 -3.99 8.11 8.59
C LEU A 129 -4.64 9.11 9.55
N GLU A 130 -5.50 8.62 10.45
CA GLU A 130 -6.13 9.42 11.50
C GLU A 130 -5.25 9.36 12.76
N VAL A 131 -4.41 10.38 12.94
CA VAL A 131 -3.35 10.40 13.97
C VAL A 131 -3.92 10.31 15.39
N ASN A 132 -5.15 10.79 15.63
CA ASN A 132 -5.77 10.81 16.96
C ASN A 132 -6.81 9.71 17.22
N GLU A 133 -7.23 8.93 16.22
CA GLU A 133 -8.40 8.03 16.35
C GLU A 133 -8.06 6.54 16.33
N GLY A 134 -6.79 6.15 16.27
CA GLY A 134 -6.48 4.72 16.34
C GLY A 134 -6.54 3.97 15.00
N ARG A 135 -6.78 4.65 13.87
CA ARG A 135 -7.22 3.99 12.62
C ARG A 135 -6.46 4.49 11.38
N ALA A 136 -5.64 3.62 10.79
CA ALA A 136 -5.20 3.74 9.41
C ALA A 136 -6.27 3.16 8.47
N LYS A 137 -6.69 3.91 7.45
CA LYS A 137 -7.63 3.47 6.42
C LYS A 137 -7.01 3.66 5.04
N VAL A 138 -6.78 2.59 4.30
CA VAL A 138 -6.37 2.68 2.90
C VAL A 138 -7.62 2.64 2.02
N SER A 139 -7.78 3.60 1.11
CA SER A 139 -8.95 3.67 0.23
C SER A 139 -8.92 2.53 -0.80
N LEU A 140 -10.10 1.92 -1.07
CA LEU A 140 -10.25 0.75 -1.95
C LEU A 140 -10.25 1.11 -3.44
#